data_AF-A0A955K4J2-F1
#
_entry.id   AF-A0A955K4J2-F1
#
_cell.length_a   1.000
_cell.length_b   1.000
_cell.length_c   1.000
_cell.angle_alpha   90.00
_cell.angle_beta   90.00
_cell.angle_gamma   90.00
#
_symmetry.space_group_name_H-M   'P 1'
#
loop_
_entity.id
_entity.type
_entity.pdbx_description
1 polymer ?
#
loop_
_entity_poly.entity_id
_entity_poly.type
_entity_poly.pdbx_seq_one_letter_code
_entity_poly.pdbx_strand_id
1 'polypeptide(L)'
;VMLRNKFGERYYTLVGGGIEDDEDVNDAVIREVREESSLKIEPIREIAFGYYAAGEKTTFIWCHYVSGEPILDGSSEEAADNLKGENTYQPMWIKWDDLMSSEMPFYPDAPEIKGLIRILIEGGELPKEPVEVRFTN
;
A
#
# COMPACT_ATOMS: atom_id res chain seq x y z
N VAL A 1 5.25 -2.71 3.66
CA VAL A 1 4.13 -1.93 4.23
C VAL A 1 4.64 -0.55 4.58
N MET A 2 3.74 0.39 4.86
CA MET A 2 4.01 1.71 5.40
C MET A 2 3.49 1.77 6.84
N LEU A 3 4.35 2.09 7.81
CA LEU A 3 3.93 2.44 9.17
C LEU A 3 3.56 3.92 9.17
N ARG A 4 2.28 4.21 9.43
CA ARG A 4 1.78 5.58 9.54
C ARG A 4 1.54 5.99 10.98
N ASN A 5 1.76 7.27 11.26
CA ASN A 5 1.28 7.96 12.44
C ASN A 5 0.53 9.20 11.97
N LYS A 6 -0.80 9.15 11.95
CA LYS A 6 -1.65 10.26 11.53
C LYS A 6 -2.23 10.92 12.78
N PHE A 7 -1.61 12.01 13.21
CA PHE A 7 -2.01 12.81 14.39
C PHE A 7 -2.17 11.97 15.67
N GLY A 8 -1.28 10.99 15.88
CA GLY A 8 -1.29 10.09 17.03
C GLY A 8 -1.91 8.72 16.75
N GLU A 9 -2.67 8.57 15.67
CA GLU A 9 -3.24 7.29 15.25
C GLU A 9 -2.21 6.51 14.44
N ARG A 10 -1.74 5.39 15.01
CA ARG A 10 -0.73 4.54 14.38
C ARG A 10 -1.35 3.32 13.74
N TYR A 11 -0.95 3.03 12.51
CA TYR A 11 -1.44 1.89 11.74
C TYR A 11 -0.47 1.50 10.64
N TYR A 12 -0.57 0.25 10.18
CA TYR A 12 0.07 -0.19 8.94
C TYR A 12 -0.85 0.06 7.75
N THR A 13 -0.27 0.36 6.60
CA THR A 13 -0.98 0.39 5.32
C THR A 13 -0.09 -0.14 4.20
N LEU A 14 -0.68 -0.34 3.03
CA LEU A 14 0.07 -0.53 1.78
C LEU A 14 0.62 0.81 1.29
N VAL A 15 1.70 0.72 0.51
CA VAL A 15 2.30 1.86 -0.20
C VAL A 15 1.41 2.20 -1.40
N GLY A 16 1.23 3.48 -1.67
CA GLY A 16 0.42 3.97 -2.79
C GLY A 16 -0.23 5.31 -2.47
N GLY A 17 -0.80 5.94 -3.49
CA GLY A 17 -1.44 7.24 -3.37
C GLY A 17 -2.41 7.52 -4.51
N GLY A 18 -2.60 8.80 -4.80
CA GLY A 18 -3.52 9.27 -5.83
C GLY A 18 -2.97 9.04 -7.23
N ILE A 19 -3.86 8.93 -8.20
CA ILE A 19 -3.50 9.06 -9.62
C ILE A 19 -3.53 10.56 -9.94
N GLU A 20 -2.43 11.09 -10.48
CA GLU A 20 -2.35 12.49 -10.90
C GLU A 20 -3.03 12.72 -12.26
N ASP A 21 -3.24 13.99 -12.62
CA ASP A 21 -3.79 14.36 -13.93
C ASP A 21 -2.89 13.82 -15.05
N ASP A 22 -3.52 13.22 -16.07
CA ASP A 22 -2.85 12.59 -17.23
C ASP A 22 -1.97 11.36 -16.93
N GLU A 23 -2.03 10.81 -15.70
CA GLU A 23 -1.28 9.62 -15.30
C GLU A 23 -2.11 8.33 -15.47
N ASP A 24 -1.48 7.25 -15.95
CA ASP A 24 -2.11 5.92 -15.93
C ASP A 24 -1.87 5.19 -14.60
N VAL A 25 -2.65 4.15 -14.33
CA VAL A 25 -2.58 3.42 -13.05
C VAL A 25 -1.19 2.83 -12.77
N ASN A 26 -0.49 2.35 -13.81
CA ASN A 26 0.84 1.76 -13.63
C ASN A 26 1.89 2.84 -13.37
N ASP A 27 1.81 3.96 -14.08
CA ASP A 27 2.69 5.11 -13.86
C ASP A 27 2.52 5.65 -12.42
N ALA A 28 1.27 5.79 -11.96
CA ALA A 28 0.96 6.18 -10.58
C ALA A 28 1.58 5.23 -9.56
N VAL A 29 1.41 3.91 -9.73
CA VAL A 29 2.00 2.92 -8.83
C VAL A 29 3.53 2.99 -8.83
N ILE A 30 4.17 3.21 -9.97
CA ILE A 30 5.63 3.34 -10.07
C ILE A 30 6.12 4.60 -9.37
N ARG A 31 5.45 5.74 -9.57
CA ARG A 31 5.77 7.02 -8.91
C ARG A 31 5.60 6.92 -7.40
N GLU A 32 4.42 6.52 -6.94
CA GLU A 32 4.07 6.42 -5.52
C GLU A 32 5.01 5.45 -4.78
N VAL A 33 5.28 4.26 -5.35
CA VAL A 33 6.20 3.31 -4.72
C VAL A 33 7.62 3.86 -4.63
N ARG A 34 8.06 4.62 -5.65
CA ARG A 34 9.37 5.27 -5.62
C ARG A 34 9.43 6.37 -4.56
N GLU A 35 8.43 7.24 -4.48
CA GLU A 35 8.38 8.37 -3.55
C GLU A 35 8.26 7.88 -2.10
N GLU A 36 7.29 7.00 -1.84
CA GLU A 36 6.98 6.54 -0.50
C GLU A 36 7.98 5.50 0.04
N SER A 37 8.73 4.81 -0.82
CA SER A 37 9.57 3.69 -0.38
C SER A 37 10.91 3.50 -1.09
N SER A 38 11.26 4.31 -2.09
CA SER A 38 12.49 4.17 -2.91
C SER A 38 12.65 2.79 -3.59
N LEU A 39 11.61 1.96 -3.57
CA LEU A 39 11.63 0.65 -4.19
C LEU A 39 11.42 0.77 -5.69
N LYS A 40 12.05 -0.13 -6.44
CA LYS A 40 11.75 -0.34 -7.86
C LYS A 40 10.89 -1.58 -8.00
N ILE A 41 9.80 -1.42 -8.73
CA ILE A 41 8.80 -2.46 -8.97
C ILE A 41 8.44 -2.50 -10.44
N GLU A 42 7.81 -3.60 -10.86
CA GLU A 42 7.15 -3.74 -12.15
C GLU A 42 5.68 -4.11 -11.90
N PRO A 43 4.70 -3.25 -12.24
CA PRO A 43 3.29 -3.56 -12.09
C PRO A 43 2.91 -4.75 -12.97
N ILE A 44 2.22 -5.75 -12.40
CA ILE A 44 1.80 -6.96 -13.13
C ILE A 44 0.35 -6.82 -13.57
N ARG A 45 -0.57 -6.64 -12.61
CA ARG A 45 -2.01 -6.46 -12.87
C ARG A 45 -2.78 -6.01 -11.64
N GLU A 46 -3.97 -5.49 -11.88
CA GLU A 46 -5.00 -5.33 -10.86
C GLU A 46 -5.43 -6.69 -10.28
N ILE A 47 -5.48 -6.77 -8.96
CA ILE A 47 -5.91 -7.96 -8.21
C ILE A 47 -7.15 -7.73 -7.36
N ALA A 48 -7.43 -6.46 -7.03
CA ALA A 48 -8.62 -6.08 -6.30
C ALA A 48 -8.96 -4.61 -6.53
N PHE A 49 -10.22 -4.26 -6.28
CA PHE A 49 -10.68 -2.87 -6.23
C PHE A 49 -11.81 -2.73 -5.22
N GLY A 50 -12.02 -1.53 -4.68
CA GLY A 50 -13.11 -1.24 -3.76
C GLY A 50 -13.49 0.23 -3.82
N TYR A 51 -14.61 0.58 -3.17
CA TYR A 51 -15.10 1.95 -3.11
C TYR A 51 -15.23 2.40 -1.65
N TYR A 52 -14.68 3.57 -1.33
CA TYR A 52 -14.96 4.24 -0.06
C TYR A 52 -16.38 4.82 -0.05
N ALA A 53 -16.88 5.18 1.13
CA ALA A 53 -18.24 5.67 1.29
C ALA A 53 -18.55 6.95 0.48
N ALA A 54 -17.54 7.78 0.20
CA ALA A 54 -17.66 8.97 -0.63
C ALA A 54 -17.56 8.67 -2.15
N GLY A 55 -17.40 7.40 -2.52
CA GLY A 55 -17.40 6.92 -3.91
C GLY A 55 -16.03 6.86 -4.56
N GLU A 56 -14.96 7.19 -3.85
CA GLU A 56 -13.60 7.05 -4.38
C GLU A 56 -13.26 5.58 -4.60
N LYS A 57 -12.82 5.25 -5.82
CA LYS A 57 -12.33 3.91 -6.16
C LYS A 57 -10.88 3.77 -5.73
N THR A 58 -10.57 2.72 -4.99
CA THR A 58 -9.20 2.27 -4.73
C THR A 58 -8.95 1.00 -5.53
N THR A 59 -7.79 0.90 -6.18
CA THR A 59 -7.33 -0.31 -6.86
C THR A 59 -6.07 -0.85 -6.20
N PHE A 60 -5.91 -2.17 -6.20
CA PHE A 60 -4.77 -2.87 -5.63
C PHE A 60 -4.04 -3.60 -6.75
N ILE A 61 -2.79 -3.21 -6.96
CA ILE A 61 -1.96 -3.72 -8.05
C ILE A 61 -0.91 -4.68 -7.48
N TRP A 62 -0.89 -5.90 -8.01
CA TRP A 62 0.20 -6.83 -7.73
C TRP A 62 1.41 -6.43 -8.56
N CYS A 63 2.56 -6.31 -7.90
CA CYS A 63 3.80 -5.89 -8.51
C CYS A 63 4.91 -6.93 -8.29
N HIS A 64 5.81 -7.04 -9.25
CA HIS A 64 7.07 -7.73 -9.07
C HIS A 64 8.08 -6.78 -8.41
N TYR A 65 8.75 -7.24 -7.35
CA TYR A 65 9.84 -6.50 -6.75
C TYR A 65 11.10 -6.61 -7.62
N VAL A 66 11.72 -5.47 -7.96
CA VAL A 66 12.94 -5.44 -8.78
C VAL A 66 14.18 -5.19 -7.92
N SER A 67 14.18 -4.12 -7.10
CA SER A 67 15.33 -3.75 -6.25
C SER A 67 14.98 -2.63 -5.27
N GLY A 68 15.85 -2.39 -4.29
CA GLY A 68 15.79 -1.25 -3.37
C GLY A 68 15.58 -1.67 -1.93
N GLU A 69 15.66 -0.70 -1.02
CA GLU A 69 15.29 -0.88 0.38
C GLU A 69 14.18 0.12 0.71
N PRO A 70 13.21 -0.25 1.58
CA PRO A 70 12.06 0.58 1.90
C PRO A 70 12.55 1.78 2.71
N ILE A 71 12.80 2.87 2.00
CA ILE A 71 13.31 4.13 2.52
C ILE A 71 12.49 5.23 1.87
N LEU A 72 11.96 6.14 2.69
CA LEU A 72 11.20 7.26 2.16
C LEU A 72 12.10 8.16 1.31
N ASP A 73 11.65 8.56 0.11
CA ASP A 73 12.40 9.51 -0.70
C ASP A 73 12.43 10.86 0.02
N GLY A 74 13.63 11.36 0.34
CA GLY A 74 13.79 12.62 1.07
C GLY A 74 13.28 13.86 0.33
N SER A 75 12.90 13.73 -0.94
CA SER A 75 12.28 14.77 -1.76
C SER A 75 10.76 14.67 -1.89
N SER A 76 10.11 13.65 -1.32
CA SER A 76 8.66 13.47 -1.41
C SER A 76 7.87 14.40 -0.48
N GLU A 77 6.57 14.54 -0.72
CA GLU A 77 5.67 15.30 0.16
C GLU A 77 5.59 14.69 1.56
N GLU A 78 5.58 13.37 1.67
CA GLU A 78 5.61 12.61 2.92
C GLU A 78 6.87 12.88 3.72
N ALA A 79 8.02 13.08 3.05
CA ALA A 79 9.25 13.45 3.73
C ALA A 79 9.15 14.85 4.35
N ALA A 80 8.50 15.79 3.66
CA ALA A 80 8.22 17.11 4.23
C ALA A 80 7.23 17.03 5.40
N ASP A 81 6.24 16.14 5.34
CA ASP A 81 5.30 15.88 6.43
C ASP A 81 5.97 15.21 7.64
N ASN A 82 6.90 14.28 7.41
CA ASN A 82 7.71 13.65 8.45
C ASN A 82 8.46 14.67 9.31
N LEU A 83 8.96 15.75 8.70
CA LEU A 83 9.65 16.83 9.42
C LEU A 83 8.75 17.57 10.42
N LYS A 84 7.43 17.58 10.18
CA LYS A 84 6.44 18.18 11.10
C LYS A 84 6.13 17.24 12.27
N GLY A 85 6.30 15.92 12.09
CA GLY A 85 6.19 14.91 13.14
C GLY A 85 4.76 14.49 13.53
N GLU A 86 3.75 15.24 13.10
CA GLU A 86 2.34 14.95 13.39
C GLU A 86 1.72 13.95 12.39
N ASN A 87 2.22 13.92 11.16
CA ASN A 87 1.79 13.01 10.10
C ASN A 87 3.03 12.31 9.53
N THR A 88 3.36 11.11 10.04
CA THR A 88 4.59 10.42 9.66
C THR A 88 4.38 9.13 8.87
N TYR A 89 5.35 8.83 8.02
CA TYR A 89 5.41 7.75 7.05
C TYR A 89 6.76 7.04 7.20
N GLN A 90 6.72 5.74 7.49
CA GLN A 90 7.91 4.91 7.59
C GLN A 90 7.72 3.62 6.78
N PRO A 91 8.27 3.54 5.55
CA PRO A 91 8.21 2.33 4.76
C PRO A 91 9.08 1.25 5.43
N MET A 92 8.62 0.00 5.39
CA MET A 92 9.37 -1.13 5.95
C MET A 92 8.97 -2.49 5.37
N TRP A 93 9.92 -3.41 5.42
CA TRP A 93 9.62 -4.84 5.33
C TRP A 93 9.09 -5.34 6.67
N ILE A 94 8.00 -6.09 6.63
CA ILE A 94 7.45 -6.79 7.80
C ILE A 94 7.13 -8.22 7.39
N LYS A 95 7.36 -9.18 8.28
CA LYS A 95 6.90 -10.56 8.04
C LYS A 95 5.39 -10.62 8.19
N TRP A 96 4.77 -11.52 7.43
CA TRP A 96 3.33 -11.74 7.50
C TRP A 96 2.83 -12.03 8.92
N ASP A 97 3.49 -12.97 9.60
CA ASP A 97 3.09 -13.38 10.95
C ASP A 97 3.25 -12.24 11.97
N ASP A 98 4.29 -11.41 11.82
CA ASP A 98 4.50 -10.23 12.66
C ASP A 98 3.42 -9.16 12.41
N LEU A 99 3.01 -8.97 11.15
CA LEU A 99 1.94 -8.04 10.79
C LEU A 99 0.58 -8.49 11.36
N MET A 100 0.26 -9.78 11.24
CA MET A 100 -1.04 -10.34 11.69
C MET A 100 -1.14 -10.51 13.20
N SER A 101 -0.01 -10.63 13.90
CA SER A 101 0.04 -10.67 15.37
C SER A 101 0.19 -9.30 16.01
N SER A 102 0.39 -8.24 15.22
CA SER A 102 0.51 -6.88 15.74
C SER A 102 -0.82 -6.41 16.34
N GLU A 103 -0.73 -5.73 17.50
CA GLU A 103 -1.88 -5.00 18.07
C GLU A 103 -2.24 -3.75 17.25
N MET A 104 -1.35 -3.31 16.36
CA MET A 104 -1.56 -2.15 15.53
C MET A 104 -2.45 -2.50 14.32
N PRO A 105 -3.49 -1.70 14.02
CA PRO A 105 -4.37 -2.00 12.90
C PRO A 105 -3.64 -1.93 11.56
N PHE A 106 -4.13 -2.73 10.60
CA PHE A 106 -3.73 -2.68 9.21
C PHE A 106 -4.90 -2.19 8.37
N TYR A 107 -4.68 -1.11 7.61
CA TYR A 107 -5.64 -0.56 6.66
C TYR A 107 -5.22 -0.85 5.21
N PRO A 108 -6.19 -1.01 4.28
CA PRO A 108 -7.62 -1.05 4.53
C PRO A 108 -8.02 -2.26 5.38
N ASP A 109 -9.02 -2.09 6.25
CA ASP A 109 -9.62 -3.23 6.93
C ASP A 109 -10.54 -3.93 5.92
N ALA A 110 -9.97 -4.93 5.25
CA ALA A 110 -10.63 -5.73 4.23
C ALA A 110 -10.05 -7.15 4.31
N PRO A 111 -10.81 -8.15 4.80
CA PRO A 111 -10.37 -9.54 4.88
C PRO A 111 -9.94 -10.11 3.52
N GLU A 112 -10.55 -9.66 2.43
CA GLU A 112 -10.22 -10.04 1.06
C GLU A 112 -8.79 -9.63 0.70
N ILE A 113 -8.37 -8.40 1.06
CA ILE A 113 -7.00 -7.92 0.83
C ILE A 113 -5.99 -8.75 1.62
N LYS A 114 -6.28 -9.02 2.90
CA LYS A 114 -5.44 -9.90 3.74
C LYS A 114 -5.33 -11.31 3.14
N GLY A 115 -6.42 -11.84 2.60
CA GLY A 115 -6.45 -13.13 1.90
C GLY A 115 -5.59 -13.16 0.64
N LEU A 116 -5.68 -12.13 -0.21
CA LEU A 116 -4.86 -12.02 -1.43
C LEU A 116 -3.36 -11.90 -1.11
N ILE A 117 -3.00 -11.09 -0.11
CA ILE A 117 -1.61 -10.98 0.36
C ILE A 117 -1.10 -12.34 0.84
N ARG A 118 -1.89 -13.06 1.63
CA ARG A 118 -1.53 -14.40 2.11
C ARG A 118 -1.29 -15.39 0.96
N ILE A 119 -2.17 -15.41 -0.05
CA ILE A 119 -2.01 -16.26 -1.24
C ILE A 119 -0.66 -15.96 -1.93
N LEU A 120 -0.33 -14.68 -2.12
CA LEU A 120 0.94 -14.28 -2.72
C LEU A 120 2.16 -14.76 -1.92
N ILE A 121 2.11 -14.63 -0.60
CA ILE A 121 3.21 -15.04 0.29
C ILE A 121 3.39 -16.56 0.31
N GLU A 122 2.29 -17.32 0.23
CA GLU A 122 2.31 -18.77 0.17
C GLU A 122 2.63 -19.32 -1.24
N GLY A 123 2.84 -18.44 -2.24
CA GLY A 123 3.11 -18.82 -3.63
C GLY A 123 1.91 -19.44 -4.35
N GLY A 124 0.69 -19.15 -3.87
CA GLY A 124 -0.55 -19.61 -4.45
C GLY A 124 -0.97 -18.85 -5.70
N GLU A 125 -1.99 -19.37 -6.39
CA GLU A 125 -2.55 -18.74 -7.58
C GLU A 125 -3.64 -17.73 -7.20
N LEU A 126 -3.49 -16.49 -7.65
CA LEU A 126 -4.50 -15.45 -7.46
C LEU A 126 -5.71 -15.65 -8.39
N PRO A 127 -6.91 -15.16 -7.99
CA PRO A 127 -8.06 -15.10 -8.89
C PRO A 127 -7.72 -14.42 -10.23
N LYS A 128 -8.25 -14.95 -11.33
CA LYS A 128 -8.00 -14.42 -12.69
C LYS A 128 -8.52 -13.00 -12.86
N GLU A 129 -9.71 -12.75 -12.34
CA GLU A 129 -10.34 -11.43 -12.34
C GLU A 129 -10.06 -10.70 -11.02
N PRO A 130 -9.99 -9.35 -11.03
CA PRO A 130 -9.90 -8.56 -9.80
C PRO A 130 -11.06 -8.84 -8.83
N VAL A 131 -10.74 -8.94 -7.55
CA VAL A 131 -11.72 -9.14 -6.48
C VAL A 131 -12.27 -7.79 -6.04
N GLU A 132 -13.60 -7.63 -6.06
CA GLU A 132 -14.24 -6.48 -5.42
C GLU A 132 -14.13 -6.62 -3.89
N VAL A 133 -13.57 -5.60 -3.23
CA VAL A 133 -13.36 -5.57 -1.79
C VAL A 133 -14.29 -4.57 -1.11
N ARG A 134 -14.75 -4.93 0.07
CA ARG A 134 -15.60 -4.07 0.91
C ARG A 134 -14.78 -3.57 2.08
N PHE A 135 -14.61 -2.26 2.16
CA PHE A 135 -13.96 -1.64 3.31
C PHE A 135 -14.91 -1.69 4.51
N THR A 136 -14.44 -2.25 5.63
CA THR A 136 -15.14 -2.14 6.90
C THR A 136 -14.85 -0.78 7.52
N ASN A 137 -15.92 -0.09 7.94
CA ASN A 137 -15.83 1.18 8.67
C ASN A 137 -15.33 0.96 10.10
#